data_AF-A0A9E0Q0L6-F1
#
_entry.id   AF-A0A9E0Q0L6-F1
#
_cell.length_a   1.000
_cell.length_b   1.000
_cell.length_c   1.000
_cell.angle_alpha   90.00
_cell.angle_beta   90.00
_cell.angle_gamma   90.00
#
_symmetry.space_group_name_H-M   'P 1'
#
loop_
_entity.id
_entity.type
_entity.pdbx_description
1 polymer ?
#
loop_
_entity_poly.entity_id
_entity_poly.type
_entity_poly.pdbx_seq_one_letter_code
_entity_poly.pdbx_strand_id
1 'polypeptide(L)'
;MSRVNPAWAPASTLPEERRGEAVGRFCRGCASFYPLHAGRHKGKPSFGRDLVSAPCTYEGQPFAEGAIWWESAVALLPAASAGPASEPLAVPA
;
A
#
# COMPACT_ATOMS: atom_id res chain seq x y z
N MET A 1 17.31 16.96 5.45
CA MET A 1 16.97 15.56 5.78
C MET A 1 15.59 15.27 5.21
N SER A 2 15.50 14.86 3.93
CA SER A 2 14.22 14.43 3.37
C SER A 2 13.81 13.16 4.10
N ARG A 3 12.84 13.29 5.02
CA ARG A 3 12.17 12.14 5.62
C ARG A 3 11.63 11.33 4.46
N VAL A 4 12.26 10.20 4.16
CA VAL A 4 11.69 9.20 3.27
C VAL A 4 10.33 8.88 3.87
N ASN A 5 9.26 9.39 3.25
CA ASN A 5 7.92 8.95 3.61
C ASN A 5 7.95 7.44 3.44
N PRO A 6 7.65 6.63 4.48
CA PRO A 6 7.56 5.19 4.28
C PRO A 6 6.51 4.98 3.20
N ALA A 7 6.96 4.58 2.02
CA ALA A 7 6.08 4.31 0.92
C ALA A 7 5.25 3.07 1.32
N TRP A 8 3.94 3.18 1.23
CA TRP A 8 3.03 2.07 1.40
C TRP A 8 2.13 1.99 0.18
N ALA A 9 1.65 0.80 -0.12
CA ALA A 9 0.80 0.56 -1.27
C ALA A 9 -0.18 -0.59 -0.97
N PRO A 10 -1.29 -0.70 -1.73
CA PRO A 10 -2.15 -1.87 -1.66
C PRO A 10 -1.34 -3.13 -2.01
N ALA A 11 -1.49 -4.21 -1.24
CA ALA A 11 -0.74 -5.44 -1.44
C ALA A 11 -0.79 -5.94 -2.89
N SER A 12 -1.94 -5.81 -3.55
CA SER A 12 -2.16 -6.25 -4.93
C SER A 12 -1.35 -5.46 -5.96
N THR A 13 -0.89 -4.25 -5.63
CA THR A 13 -0.08 -3.41 -6.53
C THR A 13 1.42 -3.71 -6.46
N LEU A 14 1.86 -4.47 -5.45
CA LEU A 14 3.26 -4.81 -5.26
C LEU A 14 3.52 -6.28 -5.61
N PRO A 15 4.68 -6.60 -6.22
CA PRO A 15 5.15 -7.97 -6.30
C PRO A 15 5.42 -8.51 -4.88
N GLU A 16 5.25 -9.81 -4.68
CA GLU A 16 5.32 -10.45 -3.35
C GLU A 16 6.62 -10.17 -2.61
N GLU A 17 7.75 -10.19 -3.32
CA GLU A 17 9.09 -9.88 -2.80
C GLU A 17 9.25 -8.45 -2.24
N ARG A 18 8.32 -7.54 -2.57
CA ARG A 18 8.33 -6.14 -2.13
C ARG A 18 7.26 -5.81 -1.10
N ARG A 19 6.42 -6.78 -0.71
CA ARG A 19 5.37 -6.60 0.29
C ARG A 19 5.96 -6.74 1.69
N GLY A 20 6.01 -5.63 2.43
CA GLY A 20 6.37 -5.62 3.84
C GLY A 20 5.18 -5.90 4.76
N GLU A 21 5.32 -5.50 6.03
CA GLU A 21 4.24 -5.61 7.02
C GLU A 21 3.00 -4.80 6.57
N ALA A 22 1.81 -5.30 6.89
CA ALA A 22 0.59 -4.52 6.78
C ALA A 22 0.67 -3.33 7.72
N VAL A 23 0.55 -2.12 7.19
CA VAL A 23 0.56 -0.84 7.95
C VAL A 23 -0.82 -0.18 7.98
N GLY A 24 -1.76 -0.69 7.20
CA GLY A 24 -3.12 -0.17 7.14
C GLY A 24 -4.05 -0.99 6.26
N ARG A 25 -5.17 -0.39 5.92
CA ARG A 25 -6.19 -0.92 5.03
C ARG A 25 -6.43 0.05 3.88
N PHE A 26 -6.56 -0.49 2.68
CA PHE A 26 -6.88 0.25 1.48
C PHE A 26 -8.30 -0.08 1.03
N CYS A 27 -9.13 0.95 0.84
CA CYS A 27 -10.45 0.78 0.23
C CYS A 27 -10.33 0.89 -1.29
N ARG A 28 -10.77 -0.14 -2.01
CA ARG A 28 -10.78 -0.16 -3.48
C ARG A 28 -11.85 0.76 -4.07
N GLY A 29 -12.91 1.07 -3.33
CA GLY A 29 -14.02 1.91 -3.80
C GLY A 29 -13.70 3.41 -3.83
N CYS A 30 -12.97 3.91 -2.84
CA CYS A 30 -12.61 5.34 -2.75
C CYS A 30 -11.10 5.59 -2.79
N ALA A 31 -10.32 4.57 -3.18
CA ALA A 31 -8.86 4.62 -3.28
C ALA A 31 -8.18 5.26 -2.06
N SER A 32 -8.69 4.98 -0.86
CA SER A 32 -8.29 5.66 0.37
C SER A 32 -7.70 4.70 1.40
N PHE A 33 -6.78 5.22 2.20
CA PHE A 33 -6.05 4.49 3.21
C PHE A 33 -6.58 4.78 4.62
N TYR A 34 -6.63 3.72 5.42
CA TYR A 34 -7.14 3.72 6.78
C TYR A 34 -6.14 2.99 7.68
N PRO A 35 -5.99 3.40 8.95
CA PRO A 35 -5.08 2.74 9.88
C PRO A 35 -5.60 1.37 10.30
N LEU A 36 -4.69 0.47 10.73
CA LEU A 36 -5.04 -0.89 11.17
C LEU A 36 -6.01 -0.95 12.36
N HIS A 37 -6.04 0.06 13.22
CA HIS A 37 -6.99 0.11 14.33
C HIS A 37 -8.39 0.60 13.92
N ALA A 38 -8.60 1.03 12.66
CA ALA A 38 -9.92 1.44 12.20
C ALA A 38 -10.85 0.22 12.07
N GLY A 39 -11.87 0.11 12.93
CA GLY A 39 -12.83 -0.99 12.85
C GLY A 39 -13.81 -0.89 11.67
N ARG A 40 -14.04 0.32 11.13
CA ARG A 40 -15.04 0.59 10.08
C ARG A 40 -14.51 1.61 9.07
N HIS A 41 -15.02 1.52 7.84
CA HIS A 41 -14.75 2.48 6.79
C HIS A 41 -15.46 3.81 7.10
N LYS A 42 -14.70 4.90 7.23
CA LYS A 42 -15.25 6.21 7.64
C LYS A 42 -15.91 7.00 6.52
N GLY A 43 -15.84 6.50 5.28
CA GLY A 43 -16.27 7.26 4.11
C GLY A 43 -15.26 8.35 3.79
N LYS A 44 -14.75 8.32 2.57
CA LYS A 44 -14.12 9.50 1.99
C LYS A 44 -14.90 9.88 0.75
N PRO A 45 -14.95 11.19 0.43
CA PRO A 45 -15.54 11.62 -0.81
C PRO A 45 -14.82 10.92 -1.97
N SER A 46 -15.56 10.13 -2.74
CA SER A 46 -15.11 9.61 -4.02
C SER A 46 -15.47 10.64 -5.08
N PHE A 47 -14.49 11.11 -5.85
CA PHE A 47 -14.75 11.97 -6.99
C PHE A 47 -14.99 11.10 -8.23
N GLY A 48 -16.22 11.14 -8.74
CA GLY A 48 -16.55 10.56 -10.04
C GLY A 48 -15.96 11.37 -11.20
N ARG A 49 -16.15 10.88 -12.43
CA ARG A 49 -15.71 11.58 -13.67
C ARG A 49 -16.39 12.95 -13.84
N ASP A 50 -17.59 13.05 -13.28
CA ASP A 50 -18.47 14.22 -13.20
C ASP A 50 -18.12 15.20 -12.06
N LEU A 51 -17.05 14.95 -11.30
CA LEU A 51 -16.58 15.78 -10.17
C LEU A 51 -17.60 15.96 -9.03
N VAL A 52 -18.72 15.25 -9.07
CA VAL A 52 -19.68 15.19 -7.97
C VAL A 52 -19.09 14.33 -6.86
N SER A 53 -19.10 14.87 -5.64
CA SER A 53 -18.62 14.16 -4.46
C SER A 53 -19.74 13.28 -3.91
N ALA A 54 -19.61 11.97 -4.09
CA ALA A 54 -20.48 10.98 -3.45
C ALA A 54 -19.73 10.29 -2.30
N PRO A 55 -20.39 9.96 -1.18
CA PRO A 55 -19.79 9.12 -0.17
C PRO A 55 -19.47 7.75 -0.77
N CYS A 56 -18.38 7.14 -0.31
CA CYS A 56 -18.02 5.78 -0.71
C CYS A 56 -19.16 4.81 -0.37
N THR A 57 -19.54 3.92 -1.29
CA THR A 57 -20.58 2.90 -1.09
C THR A 57 -20.33 1.98 0.12
N TYR A 58 -19.07 1.85 0.54
CA TYR A 58 -18.67 1.03 1.70
C TYR A 58 -18.59 1.82 3.01
N GLU A 59 -19.02 3.08 3.03
CA GLU A 59 -19.12 3.87 4.26
C GLU A 59 -19.90 3.12 5.34
N GLY A 60 -19.33 3.12 6.54
CA GLY A 60 -19.88 2.40 7.68
C GLY A 60 -19.67 0.89 7.65
N GLN A 61 -19.18 0.28 6.56
CA GLN A 61 -18.93 -1.17 6.55
C GLN A 61 -17.72 -1.55 7.43
N PRO A 62 -17.77 -2.67 8.17
CA PRO A 62 -16.64 -3.16 8.94
C PRO A 62 -15.57 -3.74 8.02
N PHE A 63 -14.28 -3.56 8.36
CA PHE A 63 -13.18 -4.21 7.64
C PHE A 63 -13.08 -5.70 8.00
N ALA A 64 -14.13 -6.45 7.65
CA ALA A 64 -14.22 -7.88 7.91
C ALA A 64 -13.27 -8.67 6.99
N GLU A 65 -12.68 -9.74 7.53
CA GLU A 65 -11.89 -10.69 6.74
C GLU A 65 -12.73 -11.29 5.61
N GLY A 66 -12.13 -11.46 4.44
CA GLY A 66 -12.80 -11.99 3.25
C GLY A 66 -13.63 -10.97 2.45
N ALA A 67 -13.77 -9.73 2.91
CA ALA A 67 -14.47 -8.72 2.13
C ALA A 67 -13.65 -8.26 0.90
N ILE A 68 -14.28 -8.25 -0.28
CA ILE A 68 -13.59 -7.99 -1.56
C ILE A 68 -13.26 -6.52 -1.84
N TRP A 69 -13.84 -5.61 -1.06
CA TRP A 69 -13.80 -4.16 -1.30
C TRP A 69 -12.63 -3.45 -0.61
N TRP A 70 -11.92 -4.15 0.27
CA TRP A 70 -10.70 -3.65 0.88
C TRP A 70 -9.57 -4.68 0.80
N GLU A 71 -8.35 -4.20 0.97
CA GLU A 71 -7.16 -5.04 1.09
C GLU A 71 -6.14 -4.42 2.04
N SER A 72 -5.13 -5.18 2.43
CA SER A 72 -4.04 -4.69 3.27
C SER A 72 -3.20 -3.65 2.52
N ALA A 73 -2.99 -2.50 3.15
CA ALA A 73 -1.96 -1.56 2.74
C ALA A 73 -0.66 -1.98 3.42
N VAL A 74 0.33 -2.36 2.63
CA VAL A 74 1.61 -2.90 3.12
C VAL A 74 2.72 -1.89 2.93
N ALA A 75 3.71 -1.94 3.82
CA ALA A 75 4.95 -1.20 3.65
C ALA A 75 5.65 -1.68 2.37
N LEU A 76 6.16 -0.73 1.58
CA LEU A 76 6.99 -1.03 0.42
C LEU A 76 8.40 -1.37 0.91
N LEU A 77 8.80 -2.62 0.73
CA LEU A 77 10.20 -2.98 0.97
C LEU A 77 11.06 -2.34 -0.14
N PRO A 78 12.25 -1.81 0.22
CA PRO A 78 13.22 -1.43 -0.77
C PRO A 78 13.51 -2.64 -1.66
N ALA A 79 13.66 -2.43 -2.97
CA ALA A 79 14.17 -3.49 -3.83
C ALA A 79 15.47 -3.97 -3.20
N ALA A 80 15.60 -5.29 -2.98
CA ALA A 80 16.85 -5.86 -2.53
C ALA A 80 17.93 -5.31 -3.45
N SER A 81 18.82 -4.46 -2.92
CA SER A 81 19.97 -4.03 -3.68
C SER A 81 20.65 -5.30 -4.14
N ALA A 82 20.71 -5.52 -5.45
CA ALA A 82 21.71 -6.42 -6.01
C ALA A 82 23.02 -5.98 -5.35
N GLY A 83 23.57 -6.85 -4.49
CA GLY A 83 24.79 -6.56 -3.76
C GLY A 83 25.88 -6.12 -4.74
N PRO A 84 26.91 -5.40 -4.28
CA PRO A 84 28.01 -5.06 -5.16
C PRO A 84 28.51 -6.35 -5.79
N ALA A 85 28.50 -6.41 -7.13
CA ALA A 85 29.24 -7.42 -7.86
C ALA A 85 30.65 -7.41 -7.25
N SER A 86 31.05 -8.53 -6.67
CA SER A 86 32.39 -8.70 -6.12
C SER A 86 33.42 -8.21 -7.14
N GLU A 87 34.31 -7.38 -6.62
CA GLU A 87 35.46 -6.68 -7.21
C GLU A 87 36.14 -7.40 -8.39
N PRO A 88 36.73 -6.66 -9.36
CA PRO A 88 37.44 -7.25 -10.48
C PRO A 88 38.61 -8.12 -9.99
N LEU A 89 38.65 -9.36 -10.48
CA LEU A 89 39.77 -10.28 -10.26
C LEU A 89 41.03 -9.70 -10.94
N ALA A 90 41.78 -8.90 -10.21
CA ALA A 90 43.17 -8.62 -10.54
C ALA A 90 43.96 -9.91 -10.35
N VAL A 91 44.47 -10.48 -11.44
CA VAL A 91 45.50 -11.51 -11.39
C VAL A 91 46.83 -10.83 -11.77
N PRO A 92 47.83 -10.81 -10.88
CA PRO A 92 49.15 -10.25 -11.16
C PRO A 92 50.10 -11.25 -11.84
N ALA A 93 51.15 -10.66 -12.45
CA ALA A 93 52.41 -11.20 -13.00
C ALA A 93 52.39 -11.74 -14.43
#